data_AF-A0A9E3XCP7-F1
#
_entry.id   AF-A0A9E3XCP7-F1
#
_cell.length_a   1.000
_cell.length_b   1.000
_cell.length_c   1.000
_cell.angle_alpha   90.00
_cell.angle_beta   90.00
_cell.angle_gamma   90.00
#
_symmetry.space_group_name_H-M   'P 1'
#
loop_
_entity.id
_entity.type
_entity.pdbx_description
1 polymer ?
#
loop_
_entity_poly.entity_id
_entity_poly.type
_entity_poly.pdbx_seq_one_letter_code
_entity_poly.pdbx_strand_id
1 'polypeptide(L)'
;MKAHLPRILFIWTLIMLCGCGSHQKVNDTASDAQTATIQELSPAVSAGYCRVLATVTAIDTARYSSDANSPCAKAPCRAILKVETILGAGAGFHPPLVAGNSIPVKFAYSTAPSSEVAPDLADPLPGVQAGDRIRVDIAGRQPEMGGATGREYTVYQYALIK
;
A
#
# COMPACT_ATOMS: atom_id res chain seq x y z
N MET A 1 -8.71 -40.38 48.86
CA MET A 1 -9.84 -39.50 49.25
C MET A 1 -9.63 -39.10 50.71
N LYS A 2 -9.23 -37.86 50.97
CA LYS A 2 -9.11 -37.31 52.33
C LYS A 2 -9.75 -35.92 52.32
N ALA A 3 -10.89 -35.83 52.99
CA ALA A 3 -11.60 -34.59 53.24
C ALA A 3 -11.21 -34.10 54.63
N HIS A 4 -10.86 -32.81 54.74
CA HIS A 4 -10.95 -32.05 55.99
C HIS A 4 -11.21 -30.58 55.65
N LEU A 5 -12.44 -30.14 55.94
CA LEU A 5 -12.79 -28.76 56.25
C LEU A 5 -12.31 -28.45 57.70
N PRO A 6 -12.07 -27.19 58.12
CA PRO A 6 -13.20 -26.27 58.34
C PRO A 6 -12.96 -24.78 58.09
N ARG A 7 -14.11 -24.11 57.98
CA ARG A 7 -14.37 -22.66 58.02
C ARG A 7 -13.65 -21.97 59.18
N ILE A 8 -12.86 -20.94 58.89
CA ILE A 8 -12.70 -19.79 59.80
C ILE A 8 -12.92 -18.50 59.01
N LEU A 9 -13.89 -17.78 59.54
CA LEU A 9 -14.46 -16.51 59.18
C LEU A 9 -13.53 -15.42 59.71
N PHE A 10 -12.98 -14.55 58.87
CA PHE A 10 -12.55 -13.21 59.33
C PHE A 10 -12.57 -12.23 58.16
N ILE A 11 -13.66 -11.46 58.15
CA ILE A 11 -13.81 -10.17 57.48
C ILE A 11 -12.69 -9.26 57.98
N TRP A 12 -11.74 -8.91 57.11
CA TRP A 12 -10.84 -7.75 57.26
C TRP A 12 -10.92 -6.96 55.95
N THR A 13 -11.79 -5.96 55.92
CA THR A 13 -11.39 -4.54 55.90
C THR A 13 -10.46 -4.18 54.73
N LEU A 14 -11.09 -3.68 53.66
CA LEU A 14 -10.92 -2.31 53.19
C LEU A 14 -9.63 -1.63 53.68
N ILE A 15 -8.61 -1.51 52.82
CA ILE A 15 -7.57 -0.47 52.93
C ILE A 15 -6.90 -0.25 51.56
N MET A 16 -6.92 1.02 51.17
CA MET A 16 -5.96 1.74 50.35
C MET A 16 -5.88 1.50 48.83
N LEU A 17 -6.67 2.33 48.13
CA LEU A 17 -6.14 3.37 47.23
C LEU A 17 -4.64 3.68 47.46
N CYS A 18 -3.79 3.38 46.48
CA CYS A 18 -2.52 4.07 46.25
C CYS A 18 -1.99 3.78 44.84
N GLY A 19 -1.79 4.83 44.04
CA GLY A 19 -0.72 4.84 43.02
C GLY A 19 -1.10 4.87 41.55
N CYS A 20 -1.76 5.93 41.06
CA CYS A 20 -1.45 6.42 39.71
C CYS A 20 -0.11 7.17 39.80
N GLY A 21 0.99 6.44 39.59
CA GLY A 21 2.28 7.06 39.30
C GLY A 21 2.22 7.67 37.90
N SER A 22 2.20 9.01 37.82
CA SER A 22 2.43 9.74 36.58
C SER A 22 3.81 9.36 36.03
N HIS A 23 3.80 8.48 35.02
CA HIS A 23 5.00 8.05 34.33
C HIS A 23 5.38 9.14 33.31
N GLN A 24 6.26 10.05 33.73
CA GLN A 24 6.88 11.03 32.85
C GLN A 24 8.01 10.34 32.06
N LYS A 25 7.85 10.22 30.73
CA LYS A 25 8.94 10.01 29.78
C LYS A 25 8.95 11.24 28.88
N VAL A 26 9.79 12.23 29.21
CA VAL A 26 11.09 12.49 28.58
C VAL A 26 10.93 12.68 27.06
N ASN A 27 11.00 13.96 26.68
CA ASN A 27 11.35 14.38 25.32
C ASN A 27 12.73 13.83 24.99
N ASP A 28 12.80 12.93 24.02
CA ASP A 28 14.02 12.67 23.26
C ASP A 28 13.76 13.07 21.81
N THR A 29 14.22 14.28 21.48
CA THR A 29 14.51 14.66 20.10
C THR A 29 15.79 13.96 19.67
N ALA A 30 15.77 13.44 18.44
CA ALA A 30 16.87 12.91 17.63
C ALA A 30 17.11 11.39 17.71
N SER A 31 16.46 10.68 16.79
CA SER A 31 17.08 9.53 16.11
C SER A 31 16.71 9.60 14.63
N ASP A 32 17.73 9.87 13.81
CA ASP A 32 17.72 9.77 12.36
C ASP A 32 17.25 8.37 11.94
N ALA A 33 16.07 8.29 11.33
CA ALA A 33 15.66 7.17 10.50
C ALA A 33 14.57 7.65 9.55
N GLN A 34 14.94 7.73 8.26
CA GLN A 34 14.07 8.04 7.12
C GLN A 34 12.70 7.34 7.25
N THR A 35 11.73 8.11 7.72
CA THR A 35 10.32 7.74 7.65
C THR A 35 9.86 8.21 6.27
N ALA A 36 10.01 7.34 5.27
CA ALA A 36 9.33 7.50 4.00
C ALA A 36 7.84 7.68 4.30
N THR A 37 7.31 8.84 3.93
CA THR A 37 5.92 9.24 4.06
C THR A 37 5.04 8.16 3.45
N ILE A 38 4.36 7.38 4.28
CA ILE A 38 3.32 6.47 3.80
C ILE A 38 2.18 7.37 3.35
N GLN A 39 2.05 7.62 2.06
CA GLN A 39 0.85 8.25 1.53
C GLN A 39 -0.35 7.37 1.87
N GLU A 40 -1.16 7.87 2.80
CA GLU A 40 -2.36 7.19 3.23
C GLU A 40 -3.43 7.35 2.15
N LEU A 41 -3.69 6.27 1.41
CA LEU A 41 -4.78 6.28 0.44
C LEU A 41 -6.12 6.49 1.18
N SER A 42 -6.95 7.40 0.67
CA SER A 42 -8.30 7.70 1.17
C SER A 42 -9.08 6.43 1.49
N PRO A 43 -9.84 6.32 2.58
CA PRO A 43 -10.55 5.09 2.96
C PRO A 43 -11.58 4.62 1.91
N ALA A 44 -12.10 5.52 1.07
CA ALA A 44 -12.98 5.19 -0.03
C ALA A 44 -12.21 4.98 -1.34
N VAL A 45 -12.63 4.00 -2.15
CA VAL A 45 -12.07 3.76 -3.49
C VAL A 45 -12.83 4.59 -4.52
N SER A 46 -12.13 5.45 -5.26
CA SER A 46 -12.73 6.31 -6.29
C SER A 46 -13.35 5.51 -7.44
N ALA A 47 -14.36 6.08 -8.10
CA ALA A 47 -15.00 5.48 -9.27
C ALA A 47 -13.98 5.17 -10.39
N GLY A 48 -14.12 4.02 -11.02
CA GLY A 48 -13.19 3.54 -12.05
C GLY A 48 -11.87 2.95 -11.52
N TYR A 49 -11.71 2.85 -10.19
CA TYR A 49 -10.53 2.25 -9.55
C TYR A 49 -10.87 0.99 -8.75
N CYS A 50 -9.90 0.08 -8.64
CA CYS A 50 -9.93 -1.05 -7.73
C CYS A 50 -8.71 -1.01 -6.83
N ARG A 51 -8.93 -1.00 -5.51
CA ARG A 51 -7.87 -1.06 -4.53
C ARG A 51 -7.48 -2.49 -4.24
N VAL A 52 -6.20 -2.78 -4.31
CA VAL A 52 -5.64 -4.10 -4.04
C VAL A 52 -4.39 -4.03 -3.16
N LEU A 53 -4.12 -5.14 -2.47
CA LEU A 53 -2.77 -5.51 -2.06
C LEU A 53 -2.18 -6.37 -3.17
N ALA A 54 -0.97 -6.05 -3.60
CA ALA A 54 -0.30 -6.77 -4.67
C ALA A 54 1.21 -6.88 -4.41
N THR A 55 1.81 -7.93 -4.95
CA THR A 55 3.27 -8.06 -5.05
C THR A 55 3.72 -7.73 -6.46
N VAL A 56 4.76 -6.92 -6.60
CA VAL A 56 5.46 -6.70 -7.87
C VAL A 56 6.27 -7.94 -8.19
N THR A 57 5.87 -8.70 -9.20
CA THR A 57 6.54 -9.97 -9.54
C THR A 57 7.64 -9.81 -10.58
N ALA A 58 7.52 -8.81 -11.46
CA ALA A 58 8.51 -8.49 -12.48
C ALA A 58 8.37 -7.04 -12.93
N ILE A 59 9.48 -6.44 -13.38
CA ILE A 59 9.51 -5.16 -14.08
C ILE A 59 9.93 -5.43 -15.51
N ASP A 60 9.14 -4.92 -16.46
CA ASP A 60 9.53 -4.92 -17.87
C ASP A 60 10.49 -3.76 -18.10
N THR A 61 11.76 -4.08 -18.33
CA THR A 61 12.86 -3.12 -18.41
C THR A 61 12.85 -2.27 -19.68
N ALA A 62 11.96 -2.56 -20.64
CA ALA A 62 11.83 -1.76 -21.84
C ALA A 62 11.29 -0.34 -21.52
N ARG A 63 11.83 0.63 -22.25
CA ARG A 63 11.43 2.04 -22.17
C ARG A 63 10.38 2.31 -23.24
N TYR A 64 9.20 2.72 -22.81
CA TYR A 64 8.03 2.88 -23.68
C TYR A 64 7.63 4.35 -23.78
N SER A 65 8.43 5.14 -24.48
CA SER A 65 8.04 6.48 -24.91
C SER A 65 8.88 6.96 -26.08
N SER A 66 8.24 7.63 -27.04
CA SER A 66 8.91 8.39 -28.10
C SER A 66 9.37 9.78 -27.64
N ASP A 67 8.85 10.26 -26.51
CA ASP A 67 9.26 11.53 -25.91
C ASP A 67 10.37 11.29 -24.87
N ALA A 68 11.58 11.74 -25.20
CA ALA A 68 12.77 11.61 -24.37
C ALA A 68 12.64 12.28 -22.99
N ASN A 69 11.75 13.27 -22.84
CA ASN A 69 11.55 13.97 -21.57
C ASN A 69 10.54 13.27 -20.65
N SER A 70 9.74 12.35 -21.18
CA SER A 70 8.75 11.62 -20.40
C SER A 70 9.41 10.71 -19.34
N PRO A 71 8.75 10.48 -18.19
CA PRO A 71 9.26 9.57 -17.16
C PRO A 71 9.58 8.16 -17.70
N CYS A 72 8.79 7.66 -18.64
CA CYS A 72 8.96 6.34 -19.26
C CYS A 72 10.11 6.22 -20.26
N ALA A 73 10.70 7.34 -20.69
CA ALA A 73 11.95 7.34 -21.45
C ALA A 73 13.18 7.27 -20.53
N LYS A 74 13.06 7.70 -19.27
CA LYS A 74 14.14 7.72 -18.28
C LYS A 74 14.21 6.43 -17.48
N ALA A 75 13.06 5.85 -17.13
CA ALA A 75 12.95 4.62 -16.37
C ALA A 75 11.83 3.70 -16.90
N PRO A 76 11.85 2.39 -16.58
CA PRO A 76 10.77 1.48 -16.92
C PRO A 76 9.41 1.91 -16.36
N CYS A 77 8.32 1.58 -17.04
CA CYS A 77 6.96 1.94 -16.63
C CYS A 77 6.00 0.77 -16.55
N ARG A 78 6.43 -0.43 -16.92
CA ARG A 78 5.57 -1.60 -16.97
C ARG A 78 6.05 -2.64 -15.97
N ALA A 79 5.11 -3.29 -15.34
CA ALA A 79 5.37 -4.35 -14.37
C ALA A 79 4.28 -5.41 -14.44
N ILE A 80 4.55 -6.56 -13.82
CA ILE A 80 3.57 -7.59 -13.55
C ILE A 80 3.25 -7.57 -12.06
N LEU A 81 2.00 -7.31 -11.71
CA LEU A 81 1.51 -7.38 -10.34
C LEU A 81 0.77 -8.70 -10.11
N LYS A 82 1.12 -9.42 -9.05
CA LYS A 82 0.29 -10.49 -8.52
C LYS A 82 -0.67 -9.91 -7.51
N VAL A 83 -1.96 -9.95 -7.83
CA VAL A 83 -3.02 -9.46 -6.93
C VAL A 83 -3.13 -10.44 -5.76
N GLU A 84 -2.86 -9.98 -4.54
CA GLU A 84 -2.99 -10.80 -3.33
C GLU A 84 -4.42 -10.76 -2.82
N THR A 85 -4.93 -9.53 -2.60
CA THR A 85 -6.22 -9.28 -1.99
C THR A 85 -6.89 -8.09 -2.65
N ILE A 86 -8.19 -8.18 -2.90
CA ILE A 86 -9.01 -7.06 -3.34
C ILE A 86 -9.58 -6.38 -2.09
N LEU A 87 -9.22 -5.13 -1.86
CA LEU A 87 -9.67 -4.35 -0.70
C LEU A 87 -11.00 -3.63 -0.97
N GLY A 88 -11.28 -3.31 -2.23
CA GLY A 88 -12.53 -2.71 -2.66
C GLY A 88 -12.47 -2.22 -4.10
N ALA A 89 -13.62 -1.99 -4.71
CA ALA A 89 -13.72 -1.41 -6.04
C ALA A 89 -14.72 -0.26 -6.04
N GLY A 90 -14.34 0.85 -6.67
CA GLY A 90 -15.23 1.97 -6.90
C GLY A 90 -16.24 1.66 -8.00
N ALA A 91 -17.31 2.46 -8.04
CA ALA A 91 -18.35 2.34 -9.05
C ALA A 91 -17.76 2.41 -10.47
N GLY A 92 -18.26 1.55 -11.38
CA GLY A 92 -17.83 1.53 -12.78
C GLY A 92 -16.44 0.96 -13.02
N PHE A 93 -15.76 0.39 -12.02
CA PHE A 93 -14.51 -0.32 -12.25
C PHE A 93 -14.74 -1.54 -13.14
N HIS A 94 -14.12 -1.54 -14.31
CA HIS A 94 -14.11 -2.65 -15.24
C HIS A 94 -12.77 -2.66 -15.98
N PRO A 95 -12.18 -3.83 -16.26
CA PRO A 95 -12.66 -5.19 -15.98
C PRO A 95 -12.30 -5.72 -14.57
N PRO A 96 -13.09 -6.67 -14.01
CA PRO A 96 -12.90 -7.14 -12.64
C PRO A 96 -11.52 -7.79 -12.45
N LEU A 97 -10.91 -7.51 -11.30
CA LEU A 97 -9.69 -8.16 -10.84
C LEU A 97 -10.05 -9.45 -10.10
N VAL A 98 -9.12 -10.40 -10.11
CA VAL A 98 -9.25 -11.68 -9.41
C VAL A 98 -8.01 -11.88 -8.56
N ALA A 99 -8.19 -12.16 -7.28
CA ALA A 99 -7.09 -12.47 -6.37
C ALA A 99 -6.33 -13.73 -6.85
N GLY A 100 -5.02 -13.74 -6.69
CA GLY A 100 -4.11 -14.77 -7.17
C GLY A 100 -3.61 -14.55 -8.61
N ASN A 101 -4.31 -13.76 -9.43
CA ASN A 101 -3.90 -13.53 -10.82
C ASN A 101 -2.73 -12.54 -10.92
N SER A 102 -1.90 -12.79 -11.92
CA SER A 102 -0.87 -11.84 -12.36
C SER A 102 -1.43 -10.98 -13.48
N ILE A 103 -1.32 -9.66 -13.34
CA ILE A 103 -1.81 -8.69 -14.31
C ILE A 103 -0.67 -7.79 -14.79
N PRO A 104 -0.57 -7.52 -16.10
CA PRO A 104 0.31 -6.48 -16.59
C PRO A 104 -0.28 -5.12 -16.23
N VAL A 105 0.55 -4.24 -15.69
CA VAL A 105 0.16 -2.87 -15.36
C VAL A 105 1.15 -1.87 -15.96
N LYS A 106 0.66 -0.66 -16.20
CA LYS A 106 1.46 0.51 -16.53
C LYS A 106 1.42 1.49 -15.37
N PHE A 107 2.59 1.91 -14.88
CA PHE A 107 2.70 3.06 -13.99
C PHE A 107 2.57 4.34 -14.83
N ALA A 108 1.75 5.28 -14.37
CA ALA A 108 1.53 6.55 -15.06
C ALA A 108 2.81 7.40 -15.13
N TYR A 109 3.68 7.29 -14.12
CA TYR A 109 5.01 7.90 -14.07
C TYR A 109 6.07 6.88 -14.48
N SER A 110 6.71 6.19 -13.54
CA SER A 110 7.64 5.10 -13.80
C SER A 110 7.67 4.14 -12.60
N THR A 111 8.45 3.06 -12.71
CA THR A 111 8.78 2.18 -11.59
C THR A 111 9.94 2.73 -10.74
N ALA A 112 10.66 3.74 -11.22
CA ALA A 112 11.70 4.40 -10.43
C ALA A 112 11.08 5.44 -9.46
N PRO A 113 11.83 5.87 -8.43
CA PRO A 113 11.39 6.96 -7.57
C PRO A 113 11.05 8.21 -8.39
N SER A 114 9.92 8.86 -8.10
CA SER A 114 9.51 10.04 -8.88
C SER A 114 10.48 11.20 -8.71
N SER A 115 11.22 11.27 -7.60
CA SER A 115 12.30 12.25 -7.40
C SER A 115 13.37 12.24 -8.49
N GLU A 116 13.54 11.11 -9.17
CA GLU A 116 14.54 10.95 -10.25
C GLU A 116 13.98 11.29 -11.63
N VAL A 117 12.70 11.02 -11.87
CA VAL A 117 12.09 11.12 -13.20
C VAL A 117 11.10 12.27 -13.38
N ALA A 118 10.52 12.74 -12.28
CA ALA A 118 9.49 13.77 -12.18
C ALA A 118 9.64 14.52 -10.83
N PRO A 119 10.74 15.29 -10.64
CA PRO A 119 11.06 15.92 -9.36
C PRO A 119 10.04 16.99 -8.93
N ASP A 120 9.30 17.55 -9.87
CA ASP A 120 8.27 18.58 -9.62
C ASP A 120 6.93 18.00 -9.18
N LEU A 121 6.84 16.67 -9.00
CA LEU A 121 5.63 16.03 -8.49
C LEU A 121 5.41 16.45 -7.04
N ALA A 122 4.27 17.10 -6.76
CA ALA A 122 3.92 17.59 -5.42
C ALA A 122 3.99 16.49 -4.34
N ASP A 123 3.70 15.26 -4.76
CA ASP A 123 3.59 14.07 -3.93
C ASP A 123 4.55 13.00 -4.46
N PRO A 124 5.76 12.85 -3.89
CA PRO A 124 6.76 11.96 -4.43
C PRO A 124 6.37 10.48 -4.24
N LEU A 125 6.51 9.69 -5.32
CA LEU A 125 6.31 8.25 -5.31
C LEU A 125 7.64 7.53 -5.05
N PRO A 126 7.66 6.50 -4.18
CA PRO A 126 8.90 5.90 -3.68
C PRO A 126 9.63 5.01 -4.70
N GLY A 127 9.02 4.71 -5.85
CA GLY A 127 9.50 3.67 -6.76
C GLY A 127 9.09 2.27 -6.29
N VAL A 128 9.28 1.29 -7.16
CA VAL A 128 9.07 -0.13 -6.89
C VAL A 128 10.14 -0.99 -7.55
N GLN A 129 10.43 -2.13 -6.94
CA GLN A 129 11.25 -3.21 -7.47
C GLN A 129 10.52 -4.55 -7.41
N ALA A 130 11.02 -5.55 -8.12
CA ALA A 130 10.48 -6.91 -8.01
C ALA A 130 10.65 -7.43 -6.57
N GLY A 131 9.59 -8.03 -6.04
CA GLY A 131 9.49 -8.48 -4.65
C GLY A 131 8.75 -7.51 -3.72
N ASP A 132 8.60 -6.23 -4.11
CA ASP A 132 7.90 -5.26 -3.27
C ASP A 132 6.41 -5.59 -3.15
N ARG A 133 5.89 -5.41 -1.94
CA ARG A 133 4.45 -5.45 -1.66
C ARG A 133 3.90 -4.04 -1.64
N ILE A 134 2.79 -3.84 -2.33
CA ILE A 134 2.17 -2.51 -2.49
C ILE A 134 0.67 -2.56 -2.23
N ARG A 135 0.17 -1.48 -1.63
CA ARG A 135 -1.25 -1.12 -1.64
C ARG A 135 -1.47 -0.09 -2.72
N VAL A 136 -2.34 -0.39 -3.68
CA VAL A 136 -2.45 0.38 -4.92
C VAL A 136 -3.89 0.48 -5.40
N ASP A 137 -4.24 1.65 -5.95
CA ASP A 137 -5.49 1.87 -6.68
C ASP A 137 -5.21 1.71 -8.17
N ILE A 138 -5.77 0.66 -8.75
CA ILE A 138 -5.61 0.32 -10.17
C ILE A 138 -6.79 0.90 -10.94
N ALA A 139 -6.51 1.75 -11.92
CA ALA A 139 -7.51 2.18 -12.90
C ALA A 139 -7.66 1.10 -13.98
N GLY A 140 -8.90 0.67 -14.21
CA GLY A 140 -9.25 -0.20 -15.33
C GLY A 140 -9.75 0.66 -16.49
N ARG A 141 -9.17 0.51 -17.69
CA ARG A 141 -9.76 1.06 -18.91
C ARG A 141 -10.24 -0.06 -19.79
N GLN A 142 -11.47 0.10 -20.30
CA GLN A 142 -11.96 -0.73 -21.39
C GLN A 142 -11.25 -0.26 -22.67
N PRO A 143 -10.70 -1.17 -23.48
CA PRO A 143 -10.08 -0.78 -24.74
C PRO A 143 -11.11 -0.05 -25.59
N GLU A 144 -10.72 1.07 -26.19
CA GLU A 144 -11.57 1.81 -27.12
C GLU A 144 -11.96 0.89 -28.29
N MET A 145 -13.21 0.99 -28.76
CA MET A 145 -13.71 0.20 -29.90
C MET A 145 -12.80 0.42 -31.12
N GLY A 146 -11.98 -0.58 -31.46
CA GLY A 146 -11.07 -0.55 -32.61
C GLY A 146 -9.58 -0.69 -32.28
N GLY A 147 -9.19 -0.71 -31.00
CA GLY A 147 -7.79 -0.87 -30.54
C GLY A 147 -7.53 -2.18 -29.79
N ALA A 148 -6.26 -2.57 -29.72
CA ALA A 148 -5.70 -3.83 -29.23
C ALA A 148 -6.55 -4.60 -28.19
N THR A 149 -6.77 -5.89 -28.46
CA THR A 149 -7.48 -6.84 -27.60
C THR A 149 -6.71 -7.09 -26.30
N GLY A 150 -6.79 -6.17 -25.35
CA GLY A 150 -6.09 -6.28 -24.08
C GLY A 150 -6.72 -5.37 -23.04
N ARG A 151 -6.80 -5.88 -21.80
CA ARG A 151 -7.21 -5.07 -20.64
C ARG A 151 -6.03 -4.19 -20.26
N GLU A 152 -6.21 -2.86 -20.24
CA GLU A 152 -5.15 -1.95 -19.79
C GLU A 152 -5.42 -1.52 -18.35
N TYR A 153 -4.45 -1.79 -17.49
CA TYR A 153 -4.46 -1.41 -16.08
C TYR A 153 -3.40 -0.36 -15.82
N THR A 154 -3.80 0.76 -15.23
CA THR A 154 -2.89 1.89 -14.96
C THR A 154 -2.82 2.18 -13.46
N VAL A 155 -1.60 2.38 -12.97
CA VAL A 155 -1.30 2.75 -11.58
C VAL A 155 -0.86 4.20 -11.52
N TYR A 156 -1.58 5.01 -10.75
CA TYR A 156 -1.26 6.44 -10.57
C TYR A 156 -0.57 6.71 -9.23
N GLN A 157 -1.02 6.04 -8.16
CA GLN A 157 -0.50 6.19 -6.81
C GLN A 157 -0.49 4.83 -6.12
N TYR A 158 0.47 4.64 -5.21
CA TYR A 158 0.62 3.42 -4.43
C TYR A 158 1.41 3.72 -3.17
N ALA A 159 1.29 2.84 -2.18
CA ALA A 159 2.12 2.84 -0.98
C ALA A 159 2.83 1.49 -0.85
N LEU A 160 4.13 1.52 -0.56
CA LEU A 160 4.89 0.33 -0.19
C LEU A 160 4.37 -0.21 1.15
N ILE A 161 4.27 -1.54 1.25
CA ILE A 161 3.93 -2.25 2.48
C ILE A 161 5.21 -2.92 2.98
N LYS A 162 5.69 -2.48 4.14
CA LYS A 162 6.83 -3.07 4.84
C LYS A 162 6.41 -4.35 5.58
#